data_AF-A0AAV9BTG0-F1
#
_entry.id   AF-A0AAV9BTG0-F1
#
_cell.length_a   1.000
_cell.length_b   1.000
_cell.length_c   1.000
_cell.angle_alpha   90.00
_cell.angle_beta   90.00
_cell.angle_gamma   90.00
#
_symmetry.space_group_name_H-M   'P 1'
#
loop_
_entity.id
_entity.type
_entity.pdbx_description
1 polymer ?
#
loop_
_entity_poly.entity_id
_entity_poly.type
_entity_poly.pdbx_seq_one_letter_code
_entity_poly.pdbx_strand_id
1 'polypeptide(L)'
;MGTHYFKEYMIPRGSSAFCVYDTRGLSNDRSENLGLIKKWMTEGVRHGDLDLRNSDLSGEMRMRKTASQIGGHYRKRAVNFVIFVVDMTSVLKSMDARDKCYTHLVADAFSSPFLSFKDDKPVIVLTHGDELKRFDRARVRIHLGELLGVPPTKQFFEIPDTDDWSTDLAIVEMLRHCLERADRNLPLKKTSPLEVMSSLLQSGFFSP
;
A
#
# COMPACT_ATOMS: atom_id res chain seq x y z
N MET A 1 5.62 -9.30 -16.70
CA MET A 1 6.93 -9.53 -16.06
C MET A 1 6.97 -8.68 -14.80
N GLY A 2 6.70 -9.26 -13.64
CA GLY A 2 6.78 -8.54 -12.36
C GLY A 2 7.97 -9.08 -11.58
N THR A 3 8.73 -8.20 -10.91
CA THR A 3 9.83 -8.63 -10.05
C THR A 3 9.26 -9.36 -8.82
N HIS A 4 9.76 -10.57 -8.52
CA HIS A 4 9.36 -11.36 -7.34
C HIS A 4 9.89 -10.80 -6.02
N TYR A 5 10.25 -9.52 -5.98
CA TYR A 5 10.98 -8.90 -4.88
C TYR A 5 10.32 -7.58 -4.52
N PHE A 6 10.21 -7.28 -3.22
CA PHE A 6 9.81 -5.95 -2.78
C PHE A 6 10.85 -4.91 -3.20
N LYS A 7 10.38 -3.88 -3.90
CA LYS A 7 11.22 -2.74 -4.27
C LYS A 7 10.89 -1.57 -3.33
N GLU A 8 11.92 -1.04 -2.68
CA GLU A 8 11.80 0.10 -1.77
C GLU A 8 12.13 1.36 -2.56
N TYR A 9 11.25 2.33 -2.49
CA TYR A 9 11.46 3.68 -3.01
C TYR A 9 11.59 4.60 -1.81
N MET A 10 12.83 4.95 -1.48
CA MET A 10 13.12 5.87 -0.39
C MET A 10 12.94 7.30 -0.89
N ILE A 11 12.10 8.09 -0.21
CA ILE A 11 11.88 9.51 -0.54
C ILE A 11 12.51 10.36 0.58
N PRO A 12 13.78 10.79 0.42
CA PRO A 12 14.47 11.57 1.43
C PRO A 12 14.12 13.07 1.29
N ARG A 13 13.69 13.69 2.39
CA ARG A 13 13.77 15.15 2.61
C ARG A 13 14.14 15.40 4.08
N GLY A 14 15.43 15.51 4.38
CA GLY A 14 15.90 15.83 5.73
C GLY A 14 15.50 14.82 6.82
N SER A 15 14.99 15.30 7.96
CA SER A 15 14.69 14.49 9.16
C SER A 15 13.42 13.63 9.07
N SER A 16 12.59 13.79 8.03
CA SER A 16 11.34 13.05 7.84
C SER A 16 11.35 12.31 6.50
N ALA A 17 11.96 11.12 6.49
CA ALA A 17 11.97 10.24 5.31
C ALA A 17 10.86 9.18 5.41
N PHE A 18 10.21 8.87 4.29
CA PHE A 18 9.25 7.79 4.17
C PHE A 18 9.56 6.92 2.95
N CYS A 19 9.25 5.64 3.04
CA CYS A 19 9.49 4.66 1.98
C CYS A 19 8.17 4.13 1.43
N VAL A 20 8.11 3.95 0.12
CA VAL A 20 7.03 3.22 -0.55
C VAL A 20 7.57 1.86 -0.96
N TYR A 21 6.82 0.81 -0.68
CA TYR A 21 7.15 -0.54 -1.13
C TYR A 21 6.20 -0.95 -2.25
N ASP A 22 6.78 -1.30 -3.38
CA ASP A 22 6.07 -1.92 -4.48
C ASP A 22 6.06 -3.44 -4.30
N THR A 23 4.90 -4.05 -4.55
CA THR A 23 4.63 -5.47 -4.33
C THR A 23 4.23 -6.13 -5.65
N ARG A 24 4.28 -7.46 -5.72
CA ARG A 24 3.61 -8.14 -6.82
C ARG A 24 2.09 -7.89 -6.70
N GLY A 25 1.41 -7.81 -7.84
CA GLY A 25 -0.06 -7.78 -7.87
C GLY A 25 -0.66 -9.02 -7.22
N LEU A 26 -1.95 -9.01 -6.91
CA LEU A 26 -2.66 -10.16 -6.32
C LEU A 26 -2.86 -11.30 -7.35
N SER A 27 -3.15 -12.51 -6.87
CA SER A 27 -3.46 -13.69 -7.68
C SER A 27 -4.97 -13.94 -7.73
N ASN A 28 -5.42 -14.90 -8.53
CA ASN A 28 -6.81 -15.36 -8.47
C ASN A 28 -7.10 -16.28 -7.27
N ASP A 29 -6.09 -16.64 -6.47
CA ASP A 29 -6.23 -17.43 -5.26
C ASP A 29 -6.38 -16.50 -4.04
N ARG A 30 -7.61 -16.47 -3.52
CA ARG A 30 -7.98 -15.69 -2.33
C ARG A 30 -7.15 -16.07 -1.09
N SER A 31 -6.88 -17.35 -0.87
CA SER A 31 -6.17 -17.85 0.31
C SER A 31 -4.72 -17.39 0.29
N GLU A 32 -4.07 -17.47 -0.88
CA GLU A 32 -2.71 -16.96 -1.06
C GLU A 32 -2.64 -15.45 -0.85
N ASN A 33 -3.58 -14.69 -1.43
CA ASN A 33 -3.63 -13.24 -1.27
C ASN A 33 -3.78 -12.84 0.20
N LEU A 34 -4.69 -13.50 0.93
CA LEU A 34 -4.89 -13.21 2.36
C LEU A 34 -3.65 -13.58 3.18
N GLY A 35 -2.99 -14.68 2.85
CA GLY A 35 -1.73 -15.09 3.48
C GLY A 35 -0.61 -14.07 3.27
N LEU A 36 -0.46 -13.56 2.05
CA LEU A 36 0.51 -12.51 1.72
C LEU A 36 0.21 -11.21 2.46
N ILE A 37 -1.03 -10.71 2.35
CA ILE A 37 -1.48 -9.48 3.02
C ILE A 37 -1.23 -9.60 4.53
N LYS A 38 -1.67 -10.69 5.17
CA LYS A 38 -1.46 -10.91 6.60
C LYS A 38 0.04 -10.83 6.94
N LYS A 39 0.88 -11.55 6.19
CA LYS A 39 2.33 -11.59 6.41
C LYS A 39 2.96 -10.20 6.31
N TRP A 40 2.64 -9.42 5.27
CA TRP A 40 3.17 -8.06 5.09
C TRP A 40 2.79 -7.15 6.25
N MET A 41 1.53 -7.23 6.68
CA MET A 41 0.98 -6.34 7.70
C MET A 41 1.43 -6.71 9.11
N THR A 42 1.56 -8.01 9.43
CA THR A 42 1.93 -8.45 10.79
C THR A 42 3.43 -8.54 10.99
N GLU A 43 4.17 -8.94 9.96
CA GLU A 43 5.62 -9.15 10.10
C GLU A 43 6.44 -8.01 9.52
N GLY A 44 5.85 -7.14 8.69
CA GLY A 44 6.54 -6.07 7.97
C GLY A 44 7.13 -6.50 6.63
N VAL A 45 7.65 -5.53 5.90
CA VAL A 45 8.27 -5.67 4.57
C VAL A 45 9.73 -5.25 4.61
N ARG A 46 10.54 -5.74 3.66
CA ARG A 46 11.97 -5.43 3.55
C ARG A 46 12.37 -5.39 2.08
N HIS A 47 13.23 -4.45 1.70
CA HIS A 47 13.74 -4.37 0.35
C HIS A 47 14.46 -5.66 -0.06
N GLY A 48 14.18 -6.16 -1.27
CA GLY A 48 14.78 -7.39 -1.78
C GLY A 48 14.25 -8.67 -1.13
N ASP A 49 13.28 -8.60 -0.22
CA ASP A 49 12.58 -9.80 0.23
C ASP A 49 11.74 -10.36 -0.91
N LEU A 50 11.76 -11.68 -1.01
CA LEU A 50 10.99 -12.46 -1.95
C LEU A 50 9.49 -12.38 -1.63
N ASP A 51 8.72 -11.80 -2.55
CA ASP A 51 7.27 -11.74 -2.52
C ASP A 51 6.67 -13.04 -3.09
N LEU A 52 6.92 -14.13 -2.35
CA LEU A 52 6.59 -15.49 -2.75
C LEU A 52 5.21 -15.92 -2.27
N ARG A 53 4.41 -16.41 -3.22
CA ARG A 53 3.20 -17.18 -2.96
C ARG A 53 3.55 -18.63 -2.66
N ASN A 54 2.61 -19.37 -2.09
CA ASN A 54 2.82 -20.80 -1.83
C ASN A 54 2.95 -21.59 -3.14
N SER A 55 2.21 -21.18 -4.17
CA SER A 55 2.30 -21.69 -5.54
C SER A 55 3.65 -21.45 -6.21
N ASP A 56 4.40 -20.42 -5.81
CA ASP A 56 5.75 -20.16 -6.33
C ASP A 56 6.81 -21.11 -5.69
N LEU A 57 6.48 -21.82 -4.60
CA LEU A 57 7.46 -22.60 -3.83
C LEU A 57 7.78 -23.95 -4.49
N SER A 58 8.72 -23.95 -5.44
CA SER A 58 9.52 -25.16 -5.72
C SER A 58 10.52 -25.45 -4.58
N GLY A 59 11.02 -26.68 -4.47
CA GLY A 59 11.98 -27.08 -3.43
C GLY A 59 13.24 -26.20 -3.37
N GLU A 60 13.73 -25.74 -4.51
CA GLU A 60 14.91 -24.87 -4.64
C GLU A 60 14.65 -23.43 -4.16
N MET A 61 13.43 -22.92 -4.36
CA MET A 61 13.06 -21.57 -3.96
C MET A 61 12.89 -21.44 -2.44
N ARG A 62 12.54 -22.53 -1.75
CA ARG A 62 12.58 -22.61 -0.28
C ARG A 62 13.99 -22.42 0.26
N MET A 63 15.02 -23.00 -0.38
CA MET A 63 16.43 -22.84 0.04
C MET A 63 16.92 -21.40 -0.15
N ARG A 64 16.52 -20.72 -1.24
CA ARG A 64 16.85 -19.31 -1.48
C ARG A 64 16.19 -18.35 -0.49
N LYS A 65 14.96 -18.66 -0.03
CA LYS A 65 14.28 -17.88 1.02
C LYS A 65 15.10 -17.85 2.31
N THR A 66 15.69 -18.98 2.69
CA THR A 66 16.59 -19.11 3.84
C THR A 66 17.93 -18.39 3.62
N ALA A 67 18.50 -18.48 2.40
CA ALA A 67 19.76 -17.80 2.06
C ALA A 67 19.63 -16.26 1.95
N SER A 68 18.48 -15.74 1.49
CA SER A 68 18.22 -14.29 1.41
C SER A 68 18.10 -13.61 2.78
N GLN A 69 17.90 -14.39 3.85
CA GLN A 69 17.94 -13.87 5.22
C GLN A 69 19.38 -13.57 5.69
N ILE A 70 20.41 -14.00 4.95
CA ILE A 70 21.81 -13.99 5.39
C ILE A 70 22.60 -12.78 4.88
N GLY A 71 22.07 -11.94 3.96
CA GLY A 71 22.86 -10.83 3.41
C GLY A 71 22.06 -9.62 2.94
N GLY A 72 22.02 -8.57 3.77
CA GLY A 72 21.58 -7.24 3.34
C GLY A 72 21.43 -6.24 4.48
N HIS A 73 21.94 -5.02 4.29
CA HIS A 73 21.84 -3.87 5.20
C HIS A 73 20.40 -3.32 5.40
N TYR A 74 19.38 -3.93 4.78
CA TYR A 74 18.01 -3.40 4.79
C TYR A 74 17.21 -3.90 6.00
N ARG A 75 16.69 -2.95 6.78
CA ARG A 75 15.88 -3.23 7.97
C ARG A 75 14.45 -3.59 7.56
N LYS A 76 13.86 -4.59 8.22
CA LYS A 76 12.42 -4.90 8.10
C LYS A 76 11.59 -3.77 8.72
N ARG A 77 10.60 -3.25 7.99
CA ARG A 77 9.76 -2.12 8.40
C ARG A 77 8.30 -2.55 8.56
N ALA A 78 7.65 -2.05 9.61
CA ALA A 78 6.20 -2.17 9.72
C ALA A 78 5.53 -1.34 8.61
N VAL A 79 4.41 -1.84 8.10
CA VAL A 79 3.57 -1.08 7.16
C VAL A 79 2.68 -0.15 7.99
N ASN A 80 2.64 1.13 7.65
CA ASN A 80 1.85 2.14 8.37
C ASN A 80 0.59 2.58 7.63
N PHE A 81 0.54 2.34 6.32
CA PHE A 81 -0.62 2.64 5.48
C PHE A 81 -0.53 1.86 4.17
N VAL A 82 -1.65 1.67 3.48
CA VAL A 82 -1.74 0.88 2.23
C VAL A 82 -2.28 1.73 1.09
N ILE A 83 -1.63 1.62 -0.06
CA ILE A 83 -2.11 2.09 -1.36
C ILE A 83 -2.65 0.88 -2.10
N PHE A 84 -3.97 0.83 -2.33
CA PHE A 84 -4.64 -0.30 -2.98
C PHE A 84 -4.87 0.00 -4.45
N VAL A 85 -4.07 -0.59 -5.33
CA VAL A 85 -4.09 -0.31 -6.78
C VAL A 85 -5.10 -1.21 -7.50
N VAL A 86 -5.95 -0.63 -8.33
CA VAL A 86 -7.01 -1.30 -9.09
C VAL A 86 -6.98 -0.86 -10.55
N ASP A 87 -6.99 -1.82 -11.47
CA ASP A 87 -7.05 -1.57 -12.92
C ASP A 87 -8.50 -1.35 -13.35
N MET A 88 -8.82 -0.14 -13.82
CA MET A 88 -10.17 0.22 -14.23
C MET A 88 -10.67 -0.56 -15.45
N THR A 89 -9.77 -0.91 -16.38
CA THR A 89 -10.15 -1.67 -17.58
C THR A 89 -10.55 -3.09 -17.20
N SER A 90 -9.85 -3.69 -16.25
CA SER A 90 -10.17 -5.01 -15.70
C SER A 90 -11.48 -5.00 -14.91
N VAL A 91 -11.76 -3.92 -14.16
CA VAL A 91 -13.08 -3.75 -13.51
C VAL A 91 -14.19 -3.67 -14.56
N LEU A 92 -14.07 -2.78 -15.56
CA LEU A 92 -15.10 -2.62 -16.59
C LEU A 92 -15.39 -3.93 -17.31
N LYS A 93 -14.35 -4.66 -17.74
CA LYS A 93 -14.49 -6.00 -18.35
C LYS A 93 -15.21 -6.97 -17.42
N SER A 94 -14.86 -6.96 -16.12
CA SER A 94 -15.48 -7.82 -15.12
C SER A 94 -16.92 -7.44 -14.79
N MET A 95 -17.34 -6.18 -14.99
CA MET A 95 -18.72 -5.74 -14.77
C MET A 95 -19.66 -6.33 -15.82
N ASP A 96 -19.16 -6.46 -17.06
CA ASP A 96 -19.93 -6.98 -18.20
C ASP A 96 -19.76 -8.50 -18.39
N ALA A 97 -18.78 -9.11 -17.71
CA ALA A 97 -18.57 -10.55 -17.70
C ALA A 97 -19.63 -11.30 -16.86
N ARG A 98 -19.88 -12.56 -17.22
CA ARG A 98 -20.75 -13.45 -16.41
C ARG A 98 -20.08 -13.81 -15.08
N ASP A 99 -18.79 -14.12 -15.13
CA ASP A 99 -17.95 -14.38 -13.97
C ASP A 99 -17.27 -13.07 -13.55
N LYS A 100 -17.77 -12.47 -12.47
CA LYS A 100 -17.27 -11.21 -11.91
C LYS A 100 -15.93 -11.38 -11.15
N CYS A 101 -15.04 -12.23 -11.67
CA CYS A 101 -13.88 -12.75 -10.95
C CYS A 101 -12.96 -11.63 -10.44
N TYR A 102 -12.66 -10.64 -11.26
CA TYR A 102 -11.77 -9.54 -10.87
C TYR A 102 -12.40 -8.62 -9.81
N THR A 103 -13.68 -8.27 -9.95
CA THR A 103 -14.38 -7.46 -8.94
C THR A 103 -14.56 -8.19 -7.62
N HIS A 104 -14.79 -9.51 -7.65
CA HIS A 104 -14.77 -10.35 -6.45
C HIS A 104 -13.39 -10.38 -5.78
N LEU A 105 -12.31 -10.54 -6.56
CA LEU A 105 -10.94 -10.49 -6.05
C LEU A 105 -10.64 -9.15 -5.36
N VAL A 106 -11.02 -8.04 -6.00
CA VAL A 106 -10.87 -6.68 -5.45
C VAL A 106 -11.63 -6.53 -4.14
N ALA A 107 -12.90 -6.93 -4.11
CA ALA A 107 -13.74 -6.85 -2.91
C ALA A 107 -13.22 -7.72 -1.76
N ASP A 108 -12.83 -8.98 -2.05
CA ASP A 108 -12.31 -9.91 -1.06
C ASP A 108 -11.00 -9.42 -0.45
N ALA A 109 -10.08 -8.91 -1.27
CA ALA A 109 -8.81 -8.37 -0.80
C ALA A 109 -9.00 -7.09 0.03
N PHE A 110 -9.82 -6.14 -0.46
CA PHE A 110 -10.09 -4.88 0.23
C PHE A 110 -10.82 -5.07 1.56
N SER A 111 -11.66 -6.11 1.65
CA SER A 111 -12.37 -6.48 2.89
C SER A 111 -11.47 -7.13 3.94
N SER A 112 -10.20 -7.40 3.62
CA SER A 112 -9.24 -7.95 4.57
C SER A 112 -9.08 -7.03 5.79
N PRO A 113 -9.26 -7.54 7.02
CA PRO A 113 -9.10 -6.73 8.24
C PRO A 113 -7.66 -6.24 8.42
N PHE A 114 -6.69 -6.91 7.81
CA PHE A 114 -5.28 -6.55 7.89
C PHE A 114 -4.94 -5.27 7.12
N LEU A 115 -5.76 -4.86 6.14
CA LEU A 115 -5.50 -3.65 5.35
C LEU A 115 -6.01 -2.37 6.03
N SER A 116 -6.82 -2.50 7.08
CA SER A 116 -7.38 -1.35 7.81
C SER A 116 -6.51 -1.01 9.02
N PHE A 117 -6.27 0.28 9.24
CA PHE A 117 -5.56 0.78 10.42
C PHE A 117 -6.53 1.59 11.28
N LYS A 118 -7.01 1.01 12.38
CA LYS A 118 -8.10 1.63 13.16
C LYS A 118 -9.28 1.93 12.22
N ASP A 119 -9.68 3.18 12.11
CA ASP A 119 -10.74 3.66 11.22
C ASP A 119 -10.24 4.03 9.81
N ASP A 120 -8.92 4.06 9.58
CA ASP A 120 -8.33 4.40 8.30
C ASP A 120 -8.31 3.18 7.36
N LYS A 121 -9.12 3.26 6.30
CA LYS A 121 -9.10 2.33 5.15
C LYS A 121 -7.99 2.70 4.16
N PRO A 122 -7.50 1.74 3.35
CA PRO A 122 -6.58 2.03 2.26
C PRO A 122 -7.14 3.09 1.31
N VAL A 123 -6.25 3.87 0.69
CA VAL A 123 -6.62 4.63 -0.51
C VAL A 123 -6.76 3.67 -1.68
N ILE A 124 -7.64 4.00 -2.62
CA ILE A 124 -7.85 3.23 -3.84
C ILE A 124 -7.26 4.02 -5.00
N VAL A 125 -6.23 3.47 -5.63
CA VAL A 125 -5.63 4.05 -6.83
C VAL A 125 -6.22 3.36 -8.04
N LEU A 126 -6.83 4.13 -8.92
CA LEU A 126 -7.40 3.66 -10.17
C LEU A 126 -6.40 3.94 -11.30
N THR A 127 -5.96 2.88 -11.97
CA THR A 127 -5.02 2.94 -13.10
C THR A 127 -5.70 2.59 -14.42
N HIS A 128 -5.06 2.95 -15.54
CA HIS A 128 -5.53 2.69 -16.90
C HIS A 128 -6.91 3.29 -17.20
N GLY A 129 -7.30 4.34 -16.46
CA GLY A 129 -8.55 5.06 -16.70
C GLY A 129 -8.52 5.88 -17.98
N ASP A 130 -7.33 6.26 -18.45
CA ASP A 130 -7.07 6.94 -19.72
C ASP A 130 -7.38 6.07 -20.95
N GLU A 131 -7.38 4.75 -20.81
CA GLU A 131 -7.87 3.82 -21.85
C GLU A 131 -9.41 3.80 -21.98
N LEU A 132 -10.12 4.39 -21.02
CA LEU A 132 -11.58 4.35 -20.94
C LEU A 132 -12.23 5.67 -21.35
N LYS A 133 -13.44 5.57 -21.92
CA LYS A 133 -14.29 6.74 -22.17
C LYS A 133 -14.74 7.36 -20.84
N ARG A 134 -15.00 8.67 -20.83
CA ARG A 134 -15.47 9.41 -19.63
C ARG A 134 -16.68 8.75 -18.96
N PHE A 135 -17.63 8.25 -19.74
CA PHE A 135 -18.81 7.57 -19.21
C PHE A 135 -18.45 6.26 -18.50
N ASP A 136 -17.59 5.45 -19.11
CA ASP A 136 -17.15 4.18 -18.53
C ASP A 136 -16.32 4.39 -17.26
N ARG A 137 -15.47 5.43 -17.23
CA ARG A 137 -14.74 5.84 -16.02
C ARG A 137 -15.69 6.14 -14.86
N ALA A 138 -16.74 6.92 -15.11
CA ALA A 138 -17.74 7.24 -14.09
C ALA A 138 -18.49 5.99 -13.61
N ARG A 139 -18.87 5.10 -14.55
CA ARG A 139 -19.56 3.83 -14.26
C ARG A 139 -18.71 2.92 -13.37
N VAL A 140 -17.41 2.78 -13.66
CA VAL A 140 -16.45 2.00 -12.84
C VAL A 140 -16.33 2.58 -11.44
N ARG A 141 -16.19 3.91 -11.31
CA ARG A 141 -16.06 4.58 -10.00
C ARG A 141 -17.29 4.39 -9.12
N ILE A 142 -18.49 4.52 -9.69
CA ILE A 142 -19.74 4.28 -8.97
C ILE A 142 -19.80 2.82 -8.50
N HIS A 143 -19.53 1.88 -9.41
CA HIS A 143 -19.56 0.46 -9.11
C HIS A 143 -18.58 0.08 -7.98
N LEU A 144 -17.33 0.56 -8.04
CA LEU A 144 -16.35 0.31 -6.97
C LEU A 144 -16.74 0.98 -5.65
N GLY A 145 -17.29 2.20 -5.70
CA GLY A 145 -17.77 2.89 -4.51
C GLY A 145 -18.85 2.10 -3.76
N GLU A 146 -19.81 1.58 -4.51
CA GLU A 146 -20.88 0.71 -3.97
C GLU A 146 -20.31 -0.62 -3.47
N LEU A 147 -19.46 -1.27 -4.26
CA LEU A 147 -18.89 -2.59 -3.95
C LEU A 147 -18.01 -2.57 -2.68
N LEU A 148 -17.23 -1.51 -2.51
CA LEU A 148 -16.25 -1.40 -1.43
C LEU A 148 -16.78 -0.62 -0.22
N GLY A 149 -17.99 -0.05 -0.32
CA GLY A 149 -18.59 0.77 0.74
C GLY A 149 -17.81 2.05 1.02
N VAL A 150 -17.19 2.63 -0.02
CA VAL A 150 -16.30 3.80 0.10
C VAL A 150 -16.82 4.99 -0.72
N PRO A 151 -16.81 6.22 -0.16
CA PRO A 151 -17.28 7.39 -0.89
C PRO A 151 -16.37 7.71 -2.10
N PRO A 152 -16.90 7.75 -3.34
CA PRO A 152 -16.14 7.96 -4.57
C PRO A 152 -15.27 9.22 -4.65
N THR A 153 -15.53 10.20 -3.79
CA THR A 153 -14.90 11.54 -3.81
C THR A 153 -13.77 11.71 -2.80
N LYS A 154 -13.57 10.78 -1.85
CA LYS A 154 -12.59 10.97 -0.76
C LYS A 154 -11.45 9.95 -0.72
N GLN A 155 -11.61 8.79 -1.37
CA GLN A 155 -10.67 7.68 -1.27
C GLN A 155 -10.13 7.18 -2.61
N PHE A 156 -10.66 7.66 -3.73
CA PHE A 156 -10.20 7.27 -5.07
C PHE A 156 -9.27 8.31 -5.65
N PHE A 157 -8.09 7.86 -6.08
CA PHE A 157 -7.12 8.65 -6.83
C PHE A 157 -6.97 8.01 -8.20
N GLU A 158 -7.28 8.74 -9.26
CA GLU A 158 -7.10 8.25 -10.62
C GLU A 158 -5.74 8.71 -11.13
N ILE A 159 -4.87 7.76 -11.43
CA ILE A 159 -3.50 8.01 -11.90
C ILE A 159 -3.41 7.45 -13.33
N PRO A 160 -3.44 8.31 -14.36
CA PRO A 160 -3.31 7.87 -15.75
C PRO A 160 -1.87 7.43 -16.05
N ASP A 161 -1.69 6.60 -17.07
CA ASP A 161 -0.35 6.19 -17.54
C ASP A 161 0.22 7.24 -18.53
N THR A 162 0.31 8.49 -18.08
CA THR A 162 0.83 9.62 -18.85
C THR A 162 1.89 10.37 -18.07
N ASP A 163 3.00 10.72 -18.74
CA ASP A 163 4.10 11.50 -18.17
C ASP A 163 3.81 13.01 -18.33
N ASP A 164 2.87 13.51 -17.53
CA ASP A 164 2.49 14.93 -17.52
C ASP A 164 2.29 15.50 -16.11
N TRP A 165 2.30 16.83 -16.02
CA TRP A 165 2.21 17.55 -14.75
C TRP A 165 0.93 17.22 -13.94
N SER A 166 -0.17 16.88 -14.61
CA SER A 166 -1.42 16.54 -13.93
C SER A 166 -1.32 15.17 -13.25
N THR A 167 -0.63 14.21 -13.88
CA THR A 167 -0.29 12.91 -13.27
C THR A 167 0.61 13.09 -12.06
N ASP A 168 1.67 13.89 -12.19
CA ASP A 168 2.58 14.21 -11.08
C ASP A 168 1.83 14.82 -9.89
N LEU A 169 0.95 15.78 -10.16
CA LEU A 169 0.14 16.43 -9.12
C LEU A 169 -0.79 15.43 -8.43
N ALA A 170 -1.44 14.54 -9.19
CA ALA A 170 -2.31 13.51 -8.64
C ALA A 170 -1.54 12.51 -7.76
N ILE A 171 -0.33 12.12 -8.17
CA ILE A 171 0.56 11.27 -7.37
C ILE A 171 0.98 11.99 -6.08
N VAL A 172 1.36 13.27 -6.16
CA VAL A 172 1.75 14.06 -4.98
C VAL A 172 0.58 14.23 -4.00
N GLU A 173 -0.63 14.50 -4.50
CA GLU A 173 -1.82 14.62 -3.66
C GLU A 173 -2.16 13.29 -2.96
N MET A 174 -2.10 12.19 -3.71
CA MET A 174 -2.26 10.83 -3.17
C MET A 174 -1.22 10.53 -2.08
N LEU A 175 0.07 10.79 -2.34
CA LEU A 175 1.14 10.54 -1.38
C LEU A 175 0.97 11.37 -0.12
N ARG A 176 0.64 12.66 -0.25
CA ARG A 176 0.34 13.53 0.92
C ARG A 176 -0.81 12.94 1.75
N HIS A 177 -1.89 12.54 1.09
CA HIS A 177 -3.05 11.94 1.76
C HIS A 177 -2.72 10.62 2.48
N CYS A 178 -1.82 9.82 1.91
CA CYS A 178 -1.33 8.59 2.52
C CYS A 178 -0.45 8.87 3.75
N LEU A 179 0.46 9.84 3.65
CA LEU A 179 1.38 10.18 4.73
C LEU A 179 0.66 10.72 5.96
N GLU A 180 -0.33 11.61 5.76
CA GLU A 180 -1.16 12.14 6.85
C GLU A 180 -1.88 11.05 7.65
N ARG A 181 -2.18 9.91 7.04
CA ARG A 181 -2.78 8.74 7.70
C ARG A 181 -1.73 7.80 8.27
N ALA A 182 -0.66 7.55 7.52
CA ALA A 182 0.47 6.75 7.98
C ALA A 182 1.02 7.28 9.31
N ASP A 183 1.14 8.61 9.46
CA ASP A 183 1.63 9.25 10.69
C ASP A 183 0.69 9.00 11.89
N ARG A 184 -0.62 8.93 11.68
CA ARG A 184 -1.61 8.60 12.74
C ARG A 184 -1.54 7.13 13.18
N ASN A 185 -0.92 6.30 12.35
CA ASN A 185 -0.72 4.87 12.58
C ASN A 185 0.67 4.56 13.12
N LEU A 186 1.54 5.55 13.28
CA LEU A 186 2.77 5.37 14.03
C LEU A 186 2.45 5.10 15.50
N PRO A 187 3.19 4.19 16.15
CA PRO A 187 3.07 4.03 17.59
C PRO A 187 3.38 5.38 18.25
N LEU A 188 2.49 5.83 19.15
CA LEU A 188 2.74 6.99 20.00
C LEU A 188 4.12 6.85 20.62
N LYS A 189 5.01 7.79 20.32
CA LYS A 189 6.30 7.89 21.00
C LYS A 189 5.96 8.08 22.47
N LYS A 190 6.16 7.06 23.30
CA LYS A 190 6.11 7.20 24.75
C LYS A 190 7.30 8.05 25.12
N THR A 191 7.17 9.37 25.05
CA THR A 191 8.11 10.25 25.73
C THR A 191 8.00 9.91 27.20
N SER A 192 9.02 9.24 27.72
CA SER A 192 9.13 9.11 29.16
C SER A 192 9.23 10.52 29.75
N PRO A 193 8.68 10.78 30.95
CA PRO A 193 8.84 12.08 31.60
C PRO A 193 10.31 12.53 31.66
N LEU A 194 11.24 11.57 31.74
CA LEU A 194 12.69 11.81 31.76
C LEU A 194 13.24 12.38 30.44
N GLU A 195 12.71 12.00 29.28
CA GLU A 195 13.11 12.57 27.98
C GLU A 195 12.56 13.99 27.76
N VAL A 196 11.38 14.27 28.30
CA VAL A 196 10.80 15.62 28.29
C VAL A 196 11.59 16.54 29.24
N MET A 197 11.97 16.04 30.42
CA MET A 197 12.81 16.79 31.34
C MET A 197 14.22 17.02 30.80
N SER A 198 14.85 16.05 30.13
CA SER A 198 16.18 16.25 29.54
C SER A 198 16.17 17.27 28.39
N SER A 199 15.11 17.28 27.57
CA SER A 199 14.95 18.27 26.49
C SER A 199 14.59 19.67 26.99
N LEU A 200 13.86 19.80 28.11
CA LEU A 200 13.61 21.08 28.79
C LEU A 200 14.86 21.63 29.49
N LEU A 201 15.68 20.76 30.09
CA LEU A 201 16.97 21.16 30.69
C LEU A 201 17.99 21.57 29.63
N GLN A 202 17.98 20.95 28.45
CA GLN A 202 18.84 21.31 27.32
C GLN A 202 18.39 22.58 26.59
N SER A 203 17.12 22.98 26.71
CA SER A 203 16.59 24.21 26.09
C SER A 203 16.65 25.46 26.98
N GLY A 204 17.29 25.37 28.16
CA GLY A 204 17.65 26.55 28.97
C GLY A 204 16.50 27.19 29.75
N PHE A 205 15.37 26.50 29.94
CA PHE A 205 14.20 27.07 30.64
C PHE A 205 14.33 27.14 32.17
N PHE A 206 15.41 26.63 32.76
CA PHE A 206 15.76 26.85 34.15
C PHE A 206 17.20 27.34 34.24
N SER A 207 17.36 28.65 34.35
CA SER A 207 18.52 29.25 35.00
C SER A 207 18.00 30.14 36.14
N PRO A 208 18.63 30.10 37.33
CA PRO A 208 18.17 30.81 38.52
C PRO A 208 18.20 32.33 38.37
#